data_AF-A0A378Q5U6-F1
#
_entry.id   AF-A0A378Q5U6-F1
#
_cell.length_a   1.000
_cell.length_b   1.000
_cell.length_c   1.000
_cell.angle_alpha   90.00
_cell.angle_beta   90.00
_cell.angle_gamma   90.00
#
_symmetry.space_group_name_H-M   'P 1'
#
loop_
_entity.id
_entity.type
_entity.pdbx_description
1 polymer ?
#
loop_
_entity_poly.entity_id
_entity_poly.type
_entity_poly.pdbx_seq_one_letter_code
_entity_poly.pdbx_strand_id
1 'polypeptide(L)'
;MTYQLGFISDEAIFQHVKQTVEKYRSIITLNDFQRNIIDPIKLTFDAKIYQQSWSEIIESEVIRQLDKSNNNHIGYFHQNLFQYIDGWHVPLVGFDVVNEAQQIFVEMKNKHNTMNSSSAQKNLPCHAK
;
A
#
# COMPACT_ATOMS: atom_id res chain seq x y z
N MET A 1 12.48 26.48 -5.40
CA MET A 1 13.40 25.46 -4.84
C MET A 1 13.53 24.35 -5.85
N THR A 2 14.74 23.89 -6.11
CA THR A 2 15.03 22.76 -7.02
C THR A 2 15.43 21.56 -6.16
N TYR A 3 14.81 20.39 -6.36
CA TYR A 3 15.03 19.22 -5.49
C TYR A 3 16.33 18.46 -5.82
N GLN A 4 16.89 18.65 -7.02
CA GLN A 4 18.19 18.10 -7.46
C GLN A 4 18.32 16.57 -7.31
N LEU A 5 17.23 15.83 -7.52
CA LEU A 5 17.20 14.37 -7.34
C LEU A 5 17.93 13.58 -8.44
N GLY A 6 18.20 14.19 -9.59
CA GLY A 6 19.02 13.60 -10.67
C GLY A 6 18.32 12.53 -11.52
N PHE A 7 17.44 11.71 -10.93
CA PHE A 7 16.67 10.68 -11.62
C PHE A 7 15.21 11.08 -11.90
N ILE A 8 14.73 12.17 -11.31
CA ILE A 8 13.36 12.66 -11.50
C ILE A 8 13.36 14.19 -11.53
N SER A 9 12.56 14.77 -12.41
CA SER A 9 12.42 16.24 -12.49
C SER A 9 11.56 16.77 -11.34
N ASP A 10 11.75 18.03 -10.97
CA ASP A 10 10.96 18.69 -9.91
C ASP A 10 9.45 18.68 -10.22
N GLU A 11 9.08 18.85 -11.49
CA GLU A 11 7.69 18.77 -11.93
C GLU A 11 7.15 17.35 -11.78
N ALA A 12 7.93 16.33 -12.18
CA ALA A 12 7.49 14.95 -12.09
C ALA A 12 7.30 14.50 -10.63
N ILE A 13 8.23 14.84 -9.72
CA ILE A 13 8.07 14.50 -8.30
C ILE A 13 6.89 15.26 -7.67
N PHE A 14 6.68 16.52 -8.05
CA PHE A 14 5.52 17.30 -7.59
C PHE A 14 4.21 16.65 -8.03
N GLN A 15 4.08 16.28 -9.31
CA GLN A 15 2.88 15.60 -9.81
C GLN A 15 2.69 14.24 -9.15
N HIS A 16 3.76 13.48 -8.95
CA HIS A 16 3.72 12.17 -8.29
C HIS A 16 3.20 12.25 -6.84
N VAL A 17 3.69 13.23 -6.07
CA VAL A 17 3.21 13.53 -4.72
C VAL A 17 1.75 13.99 -4.76
N LYS A 18 1.42 14.95 -5.63
CA LYS A 18 0.07 15.49 -5.76
C LYS A 18 -0.96 14.39 -6.06
N GLN A 19 -0.70 13.56 -7.07
CA GLN A 19 -1.58 12.45 -7.45
C GLN A 19 -1.76 11.43 -6.32
N THR A 20 -0.76 11.27 -5.46
CA THR A 20 -0.86 10.39 -4.29
C THR A 20 -1.73 11.01 -3.22
N VAL A 21 -1.54 12.30 -2.92
CA VAL A 21 -2.38 13.04 -1.96
C VAL A 21 -3.84 13.10 -2.41
N GLU A 22 -4.11 13.28 -3.70
CA GLU A 22 -5.48 13.28 -4.24
C GLU A 22 -6.19 11.93 -4.11
N LYS A 23 -5.44 10.83 -3.96
CA LYS A 23 -5.99 9.49 -3.72
C LYS A 23 -6.30 9.23 -2.25
N TYR A 24 -5.74 10.02 -1.33
CA TYR A 24 -6.01 9.85 0.10
C TYR A 24 -7.49 10.10 0.37
N ARG A 25 -8.13 9.13 1.01
CA ARG A 25 -9.53 9.25 1.43
C ARG A 25 -9.58 9.71 2.87
N SER A 26 -10.43 10.69 3.12
CA SER A 26 -10.76 11.17 4.48
C SER A 26 -12.14 10.71 4.95
N ILE A 27 -12.96 10.15 4.05
CA ILE A 27 -14.34 9.75 4.33
C ILE A 27 -14.57 8.34 3.76
N ILE A 28 -15.24 7.49 4.54
CA ILE A 28 -15.74 6.19 4.09
C ILE A 28 -17.26 6.27 3.93
N THR A 29 -17.80 5.68 2.87
CA THR A 29 -19.25 5.51 2.73
C THR A 29 -19.71 4.28 3.51
N LEU A 30 -21.00 4.20 3.86
CA LEU A 30 -21.56 3.00 4.49
C LEU A 30 -21.36 1.75 3.62
N ASN A 31 -21.47 1.89 2.30
CA ASN A 31 -21.22 0.80 1.35
C ASN A 31 -19.77 0.34 1.37
N ASP A 32 -18.80 1.26 1.44
CA ASP A 32 -17.39 0.92 1.56
C ASP A 32 -17.10 0.22 2.88
N PHE A 33 -17.72 0.67 3.97
CA PHE A 33 -17.61 0.07 5.29
C PHE A 33 -18.16 -1.37 5.32
N GLN A 34 -19.30 -1.62 4.67
CA GLN A 34 -19.93 -2.94 4.59
C GLN A 34 -19.21 -3.90 3.63
N ARG A 35 -18.58 -3.38 2.56
CA ARG A 35 -17.82 -4.20 1.60
C ARG A 35 -16.58 -4.82 2.25
N ASN A 36 -15.97 -4.12 3.19
CA ASN A 36 -14.89 -4.69 4.00
C ASN A 36 -15.53 -5.61 5.04
N ILE A 37 -15.23 -6.91 5.00
CA ILE A 37 -15.79 -7.87 5.97
C ILE A 37 -15.35 -7.44 7.37
N ILE A 38 -16.33 -7.03 8.17
CA ILE A 38 -16.16 -6.72 9.59
C ILE A 38 -16.42 -8.00 10.37
N ASP A 39 -15.53 -8.32 11.31
CA ASP A 39 -15.72 -9.45 12.21
C ASP A 39 -16.50 -8.99 13.47
N PRO A 40 -17.80 -9.35 13.61
CA PRO A 40 -18.60 -8.95 14.76
C PRO A 40 -18.11 -9.56 16.08
N ILE A 41 -17.42 -10.71 16.02
CA ILE A 41 -16.84 -11.33 17.21
C ILE A 41 -15.70 -10.45 17.72
N LYS A 42 -14.77 -10.05 16.84
CA LYS A 42 -13.70 -9.10 17.19
C LYS A 42 -14.26 -7.82 17.82
N LEU A 43 -15.24 -7.18 17.17
CA LEU A 43 -15.81 -5.93 17.70
C LEU A 43 -16.44 -6.12 19.09
N THR A 44 -17.06 -7.27 19.34
CA THR A 44 -17.62 -7.60 20.66
C THR A 44 -16.53 -7.71 21.72
N PHE A 45 -15.41 -8.37 21.39
CA PHE A 45 -14.26 -8.45 22.29
C PHE A 45 -13.67 -7.07 22.55
N ASP A 46 -13.45 -6.25 21.50
CA ASP A 46 -12.90 -4.90 21.67
C ASP A 46 -13.78 -4.03 22.55
N ALA A 47 -15.10 -4.01 22.31
CA ALA A 47 -16.04 -3.20 23.09
C ALA A 47 -16.00 -3.58 24.58
N LYS A 48 -15.92 -4.87 24.88
CA LYS A 48 -15.89 -5.37 26.27
C LYS A 48 -14.53 -5.20 26.93
N ILE A 49 -13.43 -5.50 26.24
CA ILE A 49 -12.07 -5.41 26.78
C ILE A 49 -11.66 -3.96 26.99
N TYR A 50 -11.88 -3.10 25.99
CA TYR A 50 -11.51 -1.69 26.05
C TYR A 50 -12.56 -0.82 26.75
N GLN A 51 -13.69 -1.40 27.16
CA GLN A 51 -14.79 -0.70 27.83
C GLN A 51 -15.30 0.51 27.02
N GLN A 52 -15.31 0.35 25.70
CA GLN A 52 -15.75 1.38 24.75
C GLN A 52 -17.20 1.13 24.32
N SER A 53 -17.89 2.23 24.01
CA SER A 53 -19.20 2.18 23.39
C SER A 53 -19.12 1.61 21.97
N TRP A 54 -20.24 1.08 21.48
CA TRP A 54 -20.33 0.60 20.10
C TRP A 54 -20.02 1.68 19.07
N SER A 55 -20.40 2.95 19.33
CA SER A 55 -20.05 4.08 18.46
C SER A 55 -18.54 4.27 18.33
N GLU A 56 -17.80 4.23 19.44
CA GLU A 56 -16.34 4.41 19.44
C GLU A 56 -15.63 3.25 18.74
N ILE A 57 -16.11 2.01 18.93
CA ILE A 57 -15.56 0.83 18.26
C ILE A 57 -15.77 0.89 16.75
N ILE A 58 -16.96 1.30 16.31
CA ILE A 58 -17.26 1.46 14.88
C ILE A 58 -16.43 2.59 14.27
N GLU A 59 -16.29 3.72 14.96
CA GLU A 59 -15.46 4.83 14.51
C GLU A 59 -13.98 4.42 14.39
N SER A 60 -13.45 3.71 15.39
CA SER A 60 -12.10 3.18 15.35
C SER A 60 -11.88 2.23 14.18
N GLU A 61 -12.84 1.35 13.89
CA GLU A 61 -12.79 0.43 12.77
C GLU A 61 -12.84 1.17 11.41
N VAL A 62 -13.64 2.24 11.30
CA VAL A 62 -13.67 3.12 10.12
C VAL A 62 -12.29 3.75 9.88
N ILE A 63 -11.70 4.36 10.92
CA ILE A 63 -10.37 4.99 10.83
C ILE A 63 -9.33 3.95 10.42
N ARG A 64 -9.35 2.77 11.04
CA ARG A 64 -8.44 1.66 10.71
C ARG A 64 -8.54 1.23 9.24
N GLN A 65 -9.76 1.20 8.67
CA GLN A 65 -9.96 0.87 7.27
C GLN A 65 -9.44 1.98 6.33
N LEU A 66 -9.67 3.25 6.67
CA LEU A 66 -9.11 4.40 5.94
C LEU A 66 -7.58 4.36 5.94
N ASP A 67 -6.97 4.17 7.10
CA ASP A 67 -5.52 4.07 7.25
C ASP A 67 -4.94 2.91 6.45
N LYS A 68 -5.62 1.76 6.41
CA LYS A 68 -5.22 0.64 5.56
C LYS A 68 -5.24 1.02 4.07
N SER A 69 -6.28 1.71 3.61
CA SER A 69 -6.36 2.17 2.22
C SER A 69 -5.28 3.18 1.88
N ASN A 70 -5.04 4.15 2.77
CA ASN A 70 -4.03 5.19 2.59
C ASN A 70 -2.60 4.58 2.58
N ASN A 71 -2.33 3.61 3.45
CA ASN A 71 -1.07 2.86 3.43
C ASN A 71 -0.85 2.09 2.12
N ASN A 72 -1.91 1.58 1.49
CA ASN A 72 -1.80 0.97 0.15
C ASN A 72 -1.42 2.01 -0.90
N HIS A 73 -2.01 3.22 -0.86
CA HIS A 73 -1.65 4.32 -1.76
C HIS A 73 -0.17 4.73 -1.63
N ILE A 74 0.38 4.72 -0.41
CA ILE A 74 1.82 4.92 -0.20
C ILE A 74 2.66 3.81 -0.82
N GLY A 75 2.16 2.57 -0.84
CA GLY A 75 2.86 1.48 -1.55
C GLY A 75 2.99 1.73 -3.02
N TYR A 76 1.88 2.12 -3.65
CA TYR A 76 1.89 2.51 -5.04
C TYR A 76 2.74 3.75 -5.30
N PHE A 77 2.81 4.71 -4.37
CA PHE A 77 3.72 5.84 -4.47
C PHE A 77 5.18 5.37 -4.55
N HIS A 78 5.61 4.48 -3.67
CA HIS A 78 6.97 3.94 -3.70
C HIS A 78 7.24 3.14 -4.98
N GLN A 79 6.31 2.28 -5.40
CA GLN A 79 6.43 1.47 -6.63
C GLN A 79 6.56 2.33 -7.86
N ASN A 80 5.65 3.28 -8.04
CA ASN A 80 5.60 4.10 -9.24
C ASN A 80 6.73 5.13 -9.31
N LEU A 81 7.46 5.38 -8.22
CA LEU A 81 8.67 6.19 -8.27
C LEU A 81 9.74 5.57 -9.18
N PHE A 82 9.79 4.24 -9.29
CA PHE A 82 10.74 3.55 -10.15
C PHE A 82 10.47 3.75 -11.65
N GLN A 83 9.26 4.18 -12.05
CA GLN A 83 8.97 4.50 -13.45
C GLN A 83 9.79 5.69 -13.97
N TYR A 84 10.34 6.51 -13.07
CA TYR A 84 11.19 7.64 -13.42
C TYR A 84 12.67 7.26 -13.53
N ILE A 85 13.05 6.02 -13.16
CA ILE A 85 14.44 5.56 -13.18
C ILE A 85 14.66 4.75 -14.47
N ASP A 86 15.63 5.17 -15.28
CA ASP A 86 15.95 4.50 -16.54
C ASP A 86 16.22 2.99 -16.36
N GLY A 87 15.59 2.18 -17.20
CA GLY A 87 15.72 0.71 -17.20
C GLY A 87 14.79 0.00 -16.21
N TRP A 88 14.04 0.73 -15.39
CA TRP A 88 13.06 0.16 -14.46
C TRP A 88 11.63 0.38 -14.95
N HIS A 89 10.74 -0.56 -14.65
CA HIS A 89 9.31 -0.40 -14.89
C HIS A 89 8.47 -1.15 -13.85
N VAL A 90 7.18 -0.80 -13.76
CA VAL A 90 6.19 -1.43 -12.89
C VAL A 90 5.27 -2.28 -13.78
N PRO A 91 5.35 -3.62 -13.73
CA PRO A 91 4.54 -4.48 -14.59
C PRO A 91 3.08 -4.53 -14.10
N LEU A 92 2.16 -4.96 -14.98
CA LEU A 92 0.74 -5.11 -14.63
C LEU A 92 0.46 -6.29 -13.68
N VAL A 93 1.31 -7.32 -13.72
CA VAL A 93 1.19 -8.55 -12.94
C VAL A 93 2.56 -9.07 -12.54
N GLY A 94 2.65 -9.75 -11.40
CA GLY A 94 3.88 -10.37 -10.91
C GLY A 94 4.59 -9.52 -9.85
N PHE A 95 5.84 -9.14 -10.13
CA PHE A 95 6.68 -8.35 -9.23
C PHE A 95 6.24 -6.88 -9.17
N ASP A 96 6.62 -6.18 -8.10
CA ASP A 96 6.25 -4.77 -7.94
C ASP A 96 7.08 -3.85 -8.83
N VAL A 97 8.37 -4.17 -9.03
CA VAL A 97 9.28 -3.42 -9.90
C VAL A 97 10.25 -4.38 -10.58
N VAL A 98 10.54 -4.15 -11.86
CA VAL A 98 11.42 -5.00 -12.67
C VAL A 98 12.45 -4.17 -13.42
N ASN A 99 13.68 -4.68 -13.48
CA ASN A 99 14.72 -4.27 -14.43
C ASN A 99 15.16 -5.51 -15.22
N GLU A 100 14.67 -5.64 -16.45
CA GLU A 100 14.93 -6.81 -17.29
C GLU A 100 16.38 -6.86 -17.78
N ALA A 101 16.99 -5.69 -18.07
CA ALA A 101 18.37 -5.64 -18.54
C ALA A 101 19.35 -6.18 -17.47
N GLN A 102 19.07 -5.93 -16.20
CA GLN A 102 19.87 -6.40 -15.07
C GLN A 102 19.35 -7.69 -14.44
N GLN A 103 18.24 -8.24 -14.94
CA GLN A 103 17.56 -9.42 -14.39
C GLN A 103 17.21 -9.25 -12.90
N ILE A 104 16.79 -8.04 -12.50
CA ILE A 104 16.39 -7.73 -11.12
C ILE A 104 14.87 -7.67 -11.04
N PHE A 105 14.31 -8.42 -10.09
CA PHE A 105 12.88 -8.50 -9.83
C PHE A 105 12.63 -8.19 -8.36
N VAL A 106 11.85 -7.16 -8.08
CA VAL A 106 11.66 -6.62 -6.73
C VAL A 106 10.23 -6.81 -6.28
N GLU A 107 10.06 -7.39 -5.10
CA GLU A 107 8.82 -7.30 -4.33
C GLU A 107 9.05 -6.29 -3.20
N MET A 108 8.33 -5.18 -3.23
CA MET A 108 8.47 -4.09 -2.29
C MET A 108 7.49 -4.22 -1.12
N LYS A 109 7.96 -3.84 0.07
CA LYS A 109 7.15 -3.78 1.28
C LYS A 109 7.31 -2.41 1.93
N ASN A 110 6.19 -1.78 2.27
CA ASN A 110 6.16 -0.47 2.93
C ASN A 110 6.54 -0.52 4.42
N LYS A 111 6.49 -1.70 5.04
CA LYS A 111 6.78 -1.89 6.47
C LYS A 111 7.75 -3.05 6.65
N HIS A 112 8.76 -2.84 7.49
CA HIS A 112 9.81 -3.81 7.84
C HIS A 112 9.27 -5.14 8.40
N ASN A 113 8.07 -5.16 8.98
CA ASN A 113 7.49 -6.33 9.67
C ASN A 113 6.53 -7.16 8.80
N THR A 114 6.61 -7.09 7.47
CA THR A 114 5.62 -7.70 6.54
C THR A 114 6.09 -9.02 5.92
N MET A 115 7.10 -9.67 6.50
CA MET A 115 7.58 -10.97 6.02
C MET A 115 6.92 -12.09 6.84
N ASN A 116 5.88 -12.72 6.30
CA ASN A 116 5.46 -14.05 6.77
C ASN A 116 6.14 -15.11 5.88
N SER A 117 6.36 -16.31 6.42
CA SER A 117 7.09 -17.39 5.75
C SER A 117 6.52 -17.74 4.37
N SER A 118 5.21 -17.61 4.19
CA SER A 118 4.49 -17.86 2.95
C SER A 118 4.77 -16.80 1.85
N SER A 119 5.05 -15.56 2.24
CA SER A 119 5.35 -14.47 1.29
C SER A 119 6.74 -14.61 0.69
N ALA A 120 7.69 -15.13 1.47
CA ALA A 120 9.06 -15.38 1.00
C ALA A 120 9.15 -16.52 -0.03
N GLN A 121 8.20 -17.47 0.00
CA GLN A 121 8.22 -18.67 -0.85
C GLN A 121 7.44 -18.54 -2.17
N LYS A 122 6.48 -17.60 -2.26
CA LYS A 122 5.55 -17.53 -3.41
C LYS A 122 6.10 -16.91 -4.70
N ASN A 123 7.29 -16.29 -4.65
CA ASN A 123 7.80 -15.47 -5.77
C ASN A 123 9.03 -16.04 -6.48
N LEU A 124 9.32 -17.33 -6.32
CA LEU A 124 10.27 -18.04 -7.17
C LEU A 124 9.52 -18.53 -8.42
N PRO A 125 9.84 -18.04 -9.64
CA PRO A 125 9.23 -18.58 -10.85
C PRO A 125 9.57 -20.07 -10.96
N CYS A 126 8.55 -20.91 -11.12
CA CYS A 126 8.64 -22.35 -11.35
C CYS A 126 9.26 -22.75 -12.70
N HIS A 127 10.16 -21.95 -13.28
CA HIS A 127 10.86 -22.28 -14.52
C HIS A 127 12.37 -22.25 -14.34
N ALA A 128 12.86 -23.25 -13.60
CA ALA A 128 14.20 -23.79 -13.76
C ALA A 128 14.08 -25.30 -13.96
N LYS A 129 13.84 -25.71 -15.20
CA LYS A 129 14.19 -27.00 -15.77
C LYS A 129 14.63 -26.78 -17.20
#